data_AF-A0A1D2QC26-F1
#
_entry.id   AF-A0A1D2QC26-F1
#
_cell.length_a   1.000
_cell.length_b   1.000
_cell.length_c   1.000
_cell.angle_alpha   90.00
_cell.angle_beta   90.00
_cell.angle_gamma   90.00
#
_symmetry.space_group_name_H-M   'P 1'
#
loop_
_entity.id
_entity.type
_entity.pdbx_description
1 polymer ?
#
loop_
_entity_poly.entity_id
_entity_poly.type
_entity_poly.pdbx_seq_one_letter_code
_entity_poly.pdbx_strand_id
1 'polypeptide(L)'
;MSTDTTNSGDAVDAANSDADLAARIEELEAELADLKADDDDGQKKMTIIATKGTLDMAYPPLILASTAAAFGWDVVVFHTFWGLDILHEKKSKNLKLSAVGNPSMPMPNAMAALPGMDSMATKMMERKIEENGTATIEELIDVSIDTGVELQACQMTIDLMDYDENDFYDGVVTGVGAATALEHMAESDVQLLV
;
A
#
# COMPACT_ATOMS: atom_id res chain seq x y z
N MET A 1 49.73 32.62 52.46
CA MET A 1 49.05 32.62 51.15
C MET A 1 48.73 31.16 50.88
N SER A 2 47.51 30.69 51.21
CA SER A 2 46.37 30.55 50.26
C SER A 2 46.87 30.03 48.92
N THR A 3 46.53 28.80 48.55
CA THR A 3 45.18 28.47 48.09
C THR A 3 44.71 27.06 48.46
N ASP A 4 43.55 27.00 49.10
CA ASP A 4 42.60 25.89 49.03
C ASP A 4 42.33 25.50 47.57
N THR A 5 42.35 24.22 47.26
CA THR A 5 41.68 23.67 46.08
C THR A 5 40.80 22.55 46.57
N THR A 6 39.63 22.91 47.06
CA THR A 6 38.60 21.96 47.47
C THR A 6 38.07 21.27 46.21
N ASN A 7 38.15 19.94 46.26
CA ASN A 7 37.57 19.00 45.31
C ASN A 7 36.13 19.38 44.97
N SER A 8 35.89 19.81 43.73
CA SER A 8 34.55 20.04 43.18
C SER A 8 34.09 18.92 42.26
N GLY A 9 34.64 17.71 42.42
CA GLY A 9 34.24 16.51 41.66
C GLY A 9 32.99 15.81 42.21
N ASP A 10 32.70 15.95 43.51
CA ASP A 10 31.76 15.04 44.19
C ASP A 10 30.26 15.42 44.05
N ALA A 11 29.92 16.46 43.30
CA ALA A 11 28.52 16.92 43.18
C ALA A 11 27.84 16.52 41.86
N VAL A 12 28.58 15.98 40.88
CA VAL A 12 28.02 15.51 39.60
C VAL A 12 27.85 13.98 39.57
N ASP A 13 28.56 13.25 40.45
CA ASP A 13 28.60 11.78 40.47
C ASP A 13 27.46 11.10 41.26
N ALA A 14 26.71 11.83 42.07
CA ALA A 14 25.64 11.23 42.89
C ALA A 14 24.34 10.95 42.13
N ALA A 15 24.21 11.45 40.89
CA ALA A 15 23.02 11.26 40.05
C ALA A 15 23.27 10.37 38.82
N ASN A 16 24.51 9.90 38.62
CA ASN A 16 24.93 9.05 37.50
C ASN A 16 26.00 8.06 37.97
N SER A 17 25.80 7.41 39.12
CA SER A 17 26.72 6.33 39.49
C SER A 17 26.61 5.19 38.48
N ASP A 18 27.70 4.47 38.23
CA ASP A 18 27.70 3.32 37.31
C ASP A 18 26.60 2.29 37.66
N ALA A 19 26.23 2.21 38.95
CA ALA A 19 25.15 1.36 39.43
C ALA A 19 23.75 1.89 39.04
N ASP A 20 23.54 3.21 39.11
CA ASP A 20 22.27 3.83 38.70
C ASP A 20 22.08 3.73 37.18
N LEU A 21 23.16 3.89 36.42
CA LEU A 21 23.16 3.72 34.97
C LEU A 21 22.88 2.27 34.57
N ALA A 22 23.50 1.29 35.25
CA ALA A 22 23.25 -0.13 35.01
C ALA A 22 21.78 -0.50 35.31
N ALA A 23 21.23 -0.03 36.43
CA ALA A 23 19.83 -0.25 36.77
C ALA A 23 18.87 0.34 35.73
N ARG A 24 19.19 1.53 35.20
CA ARG A 24 18.38 2.18 34.18
C ARG A 24 18.50 1.52 32.81
N ILE A 25 19.67 0.98 32.48
CA ILE A 25 19.85 0.15 31.28
C ILE A 25 19.00 -1.12 31.40
N GLU A 26 19.01 -1.78 32.56
CA GLU A 26 18.22 -3.00 32.79
C GLU A 26 16.70 -2.71 32.73
N GLU A 27 16.26 -1.58 33.28
CA GLU A 27 14.87 -1.10 33.16
C GLU A 27 14.49 -0.80 31.70
N LEU A 28 15.34 -0.07 30.96
CA LEU A 28 15.11 0.25 29.55
C LEU A 28 15.16 -0.99 28.65
N GLU A 29 16.03 -1.95 28.94
CA GLU A 29 16.12 -3.23 28.23
C GLU A 29 14.87 -4.09 28.48
N ALA A 30 14.32 -4.08 29.70
CA ALA A 30 13.07 -4.74 30.02
C ALA A 30 11.88 -4.09 29.32
N GLU A 31 11.77 -2.75 29.33
CA GLU A 31 10.72 -2.02 28.61
C GLU A 31 10.83 -2.25 27.09
N LEU A 32 12.05 -2.29 26.53
CA LEU A 32 12.27 -2.65 25.12
C LEU A 32 11.93 -4.10 24.82
N ALA A 33 12.14 -5.02 25.77
CA ALA A 33 11.79 -6.42 25.59
C ALA A 33 10.27 -6.62 25.60
N ASP A 34 9.55 -5.95 26.49
CA ASP A 34 8.09 -5.98 26.53
C ASP A 34 7.48 -5.35 25.25
N LEU A 35 7.98 -4.18 24.82
CA LEU A 35 7.56 -3.56 23.56
C LEU A 35 7.84 -4.42 22.32
N LYS A 36 8.95 -5.18 22.31
CA LYS A 36 9.28 -6.09 21.20
C LYS A 36 8.52 -7.41 21.26
N ALA A 37 8.09 -7.84 22.45
CA ALA A 37 7.27 -9.04 22.61
C ALA A 37 5.83 -8.80 22.13
N ASP A 38 5.32 -7.57 22.27
CA ASP A 38 4.02 -7.16 21.70
C ASP A 38 4.05 -7.10 20.15
N ASP A 39 5.23 -6.99 19.53
CA ASP A 39 5.42 -6.98 18.07
C ASP A 39 5.40 -8.40 17.44
N ASP A 40 5.52 -9.48 18.23
CA ASP A 40 5.46 -10.87 17.73
C ASP A 40 4.01 -11.36 17.49
N ASP A 41 3.01 -10.63 18.01
CA ASP A 41 1.56 -10.75 17.71
C ASP A 41 1.04 -9.56 16.87
N GLY A 42 1.95 -8.74 16.32
CA GLY A 42 1.63 -7.54 15.55
C GLY A 42 0.83 -7.83 14.29
N GLN A 43 -0.28 -7.12 14.11
CA GLN A 43 -1.10 -7.17 12.90
C GLN A 43 -0.20 -6.91 11.67
N LYS A 44 -0.04 -7.90 10.79
CA LYS A 44 0.83 -7.77 9.62
C LYS A 44 0.38 -6.61 8.75
N LYS A 45 1.35 -5.79 8.31
CA LYS A 45 1.12 -4.62 7.45
C LYS A 45 1.53 -4.89 6.01
N MET A 46 0.70 -4.53 5.05
CA MET A 46 1.00 -4.64 3.63
C MET A 46 0.68 -3.35 2.89
N THR A 47 1.64 -2.89 2.09
CA THR A 47 1.45 -1.77 1.17
C THR A 47 1.60 -2.21 -0.27
N ILE A 48 0.62 -1.90 -1.10
CA ILE A 48 0.64 -2.14 -2.54
C ILE A 48 0.62 -0.80 -3.28
N ILE A 49 1.55 -0.60 -4.20
CA ILE A 49 1.56 0.53 -5.12
C ILE A 49 0.98 0.06 -6.46
N ALA A 50 -0.22 0.54 -6.82
CA ALA A 50 -0.91 0.18 -8.06
C ALA A 50 -0.73 1.30 -9.11
N THR A 51 0.01 1.00 -10.17
CA THR A 51 0.43 2.00 -11.19
C THR A 51 -0.32 1.89 -12.52
N LYS A 52 -0.96 0.74 -12.77
CA LYS A 52 -1.58 0.40 -14.06
C LYS A 52 -3.10 0.29 -13.91
N GLY A 53 -3.83 0.82 -14.89
CA GLY A 53 -5.30 0.78 -14.97
C GLY A 53 -5.85 -0.08 -16.10
N THR A 54 -5.13 -1.09 -16.57
CA THR A 54 -5.70 -2.06 -17.52
C THR A 54 -6.52 -3.10 -16.78
N LEU A 55 -7.48 -3.72 -17.45
CA LEU A 55 -8.39 -4.70 -16.85
C LEU A 55 -7.63 -5.82 -16.12
N ASP A 56 -6.57 -6.35 -16.72
CA ASP A 56 -5.73 -7.41 -16.14
C ASP A 56 -4.89 -6.96 -14.95
N MET A 57 -4.53 -5.69 -14.88
CA MET A 57 -3.67 -5.15 -13.83
C MET A 57 -4.45 -4.61 -12.63
N ALA A 58 -5.76 -4.43 -12.78
CA ALA A 58 -6.66 -4.07 -11.68
C ALA A 58 -6.92 -5.24 -10.72
N TYR A 59 -6.93 -6.47 -11.23
CA TYR A 59 -7.20 -7.67 -10.44
C TYR A 59 -6.15 -7.98 -9.35
N PRO A 60 -4.84 -8.03 -9.65
CA PRO A 60 -3.84 -8.40 -8.65
C PRO A 60 -3.84 -7.54 -7.38
N PRO A 61 -3.83 -6.18 -7.43
CA PRO A 61 -3.78 -5.38 -6.22
C PRO A 61 -5.05 -5.57 -5.37
N LEU A 62 -6.23 -5.62 -5.99
CA LEU A 62 -7.50 -5.77 -5.26
C LEU A 62 -7.67 -7.17 -4.65
N ILE A 63 -7.33 -8.24 -5.38
CA ILE A 63 -7.40 -9.62 -4.87
C ILE A 63 -6.42 -9.80 -3.71
N LEU A 64 -5.17 -9.33 -3.86
CA LEU A 64 -4.17 -9.44 -2.79
C LEU A 64 -4.59 -8.64 -1.56
N ALA A 65 -5.08 -7.42 -1.75
CA ALA A 65 -5.47 -6.55 -0.66
C ALA A 65 -6.66 -7.12 0.13
N SER A 66 -7.75 -7.47 -0.56
CA SER A 66 -8.93 -8.07 0.08
C SER A 66 -8.60 -9.40 0.78
N THR A 67 -7.73 -10.23 0.18
CA THR A 67 -7.30 -11.49 0.80
C THR A 67 -6.45 -11.26 2.06
N ALA A 68 -5.52 -10.32 2.02
CA ALA A 68 -4.70 -9.98 3.18
C ALA A 68 -5.56 -9.38 4.31
N ALA A 69 -6.49 -8.48 3.99
CA ALA A 69 -7.45 -7.95 4.96
C ALA A 69 -8.30 -9.08 5.59
N ALA A 70 -8.70 -10.09 4.81
CA ALA A 70 -9.41 -11.27 5.33
C ALA A 70 -8.55 -12.11 6.29
N PHE A 71 -7.22 -12.08 6.17
CA PHE A 71 -6.29 -12.66 7.15
C PHE A 71 -6.02 -11.73 8.34
N GLY A 72 -6.73 -10.61 8.44
CA GLY A 72 -6.58 -9.60 9.48
C GLY A 72 -5.36 -8.71 9.28
N TRP A 73 -4.80 -8.59 8.07
CA TRP A 73 -3.67 -7.68 7.83
C TRP A 73 -4.18 -6.23 7.73
N ASP A 74 -3.34 -5.28 8.13
CA ASP A 74 -3.54 -3.86 7.84
C ASP A 74 -2.99 -3.58 6.44
N VAL A 75 -3.87 -3.10 5.54
CA VAL A 75 -3.55 -3.06 4.10
C VAL A 75 -3.82 -1.68 3.52
N VAL A 76 -2.80 -1.13 2.88
CA VAL A 76 -2.89 0.11 2.10
C VAL A 76 -2.66 -0.20 0.62
N VAL A 77 -3.53 0.31 -0.26
CA VAL A 77 -3.32 0.26 -1.71
C VAL A 77 -3.25 1.68 -2.28
N PHE A 78 -2.04 2.15 -2.53
CA PHE A 78 -1.78 3.45 -3.12
C PHE A 78 -1.86 3.38 -4.64
N HIS A 79 -2.95 3.91 -5.19
CA HIS A 79 -3.16 4.04 -6.63
C HIS A 79 -2.52 5.34 -7.14
N THR A 80 -1.76 5.22 -8.22
CA THR A 80 -1.08 6.35 -8.86
C THR A 80 -1.06 6.17 -10.39
N PHE A 81 -0.83 7.26 -11.13
CA PHE A 81 -0.94 7.27 -12.60
C PHE A 81 -2.25 6.61 -13.09
N TRP A 82 -2.15 5.69 -14.06
CA TRP A 82 -3.30 4.99 -14.64
C TRP A 82 -4.02 4.11 -13.62
N GLY A 83 -3.39 3.77 -12.49
CA GLY A 83 -4.04 3.04 -11.40
C GLY A 83 -5.28 3.77 -10.85
N LEU A 84 -5.36 5.10 -10.92
CA LEU A 84 -6.55 5.85 -10.48
C LEU A 84 -7.82 5.48 -11.27
N ASP A 85 -7.68 5.00 -12.51
CA ASP A 85 -8.83 4.57 -13.31
C ASP A 85 -9.56 3.38 -12.66
N ILE A 86 -8.89 2.62 -11.79
CA ILE A 86 -9.48 1.52 -11.02
C ILE A 86 -10.45 2.08 -9.97
N LEU A 87 -10.08 3.18 -9.30
CA LEU A 87 -10.89 3.78 -8.23
C LEU A 87 -11.96 4.75 -8.74
N HIS A 88 -11.90 5.15 -10.01
CA HIS A 88 -12.85 6.08 -10.59
C HIS A 88 -14.13 5.36 -11.03
N GLU A 89 -15.28 5.74 -10.46
CA GLU A 89 -16.57 5.02 -10.58
C GLU A 89 -17.01 4.72 -12.02
N LYS A 90 -16.71 5.63 -12.96
CA LYS A 90 -17.09 5.49 -14.36
C LYS A 90 -16.06 4.71 -15.17
N LYS A 91 -14.77 4.88 -14.85
CA LYS A 91 -13.66 4.31 -15.62
C LYS A 91 -13.41 2.85 -15.24
N SER A 92 -13.56 2.51 -13.96
CA SER A 92 -13.44 1.14 -13.43
C SER A 92 -14.33 0.13 -14.17
N LYS A 93 -15.48 0.59 -14.67
CA LYS A 93 -16.48 -0.21 -15.42
C LYS A 93 -16.10 -0.45 -16.88
N ASN A 94 -15.07 0.23 -17.39
CA ASN A 94 -14.69 0.24 -18.79
C ASN A 94 -13.18 0.00 -19.00
N LEU A 95 -12.51 -0.60 -18.02
CA LEU A 95 -11.08 -0.94 -18.14
C LEU A 95 -10.88 -1.94 -19.28
N LYS A 96 -9.79 -1.77 -20.03
CA LYS A 96 -9.48 -2.58 -21.21
C LYS A 96 -8.20 -3.35 -21.03
N LEU A 97 -8.11 -4.47 -21.73
CA LEU A 97 -6.89 -5.24 -21.90
C LEU A 97 -6.17 -4.77 -23.17
N SER A 98 -4.87 -4.47 -23.05
CA SER A 98 -4.02 -4.22 -24.22
C SER A 98 -3.71 -5.52 -24.94
N ALA A 99 -4.04 -5.61 -26.22
CA ALA A 99 -3.63 -6.73 -27.07
C ALA A 99 -2.16 -6.59 -27.49
N VAL A 100 -1.70 -5.36 -27.74
CA VAL A 100 -0.34 -5.07 -28.21
C VAL A 100 0.66 -5.12 -27.06
N GLY A 101 1.81 -5.73 -27.31
CA GLY A 101 2.91 -5.74 -26.35
C GLY A 101 2.67 -6.65 -25.14
N ASN A 102 1.63 -7.49 -25.18
CA ASN A 102 1.36 -8.52 -24.20
C ASN A 102 1.82 -9.89 -24.74
N PRO A 103 3.01 -10.39 -24.34
CA PRO A 103 3.53 -11.67 -24.82
C PRO A 103 2.69 -12.88 -24.39
N SER A 104 1.83 -12.70 -23.38
CA SER A 104 0.92 -13.74 -22.89
C SER A 104 -0.31 -13.92 -23.79
N MET A 105 -0.52 -13.01 -24.76
CA MET A 105 -1.53 -13.21 -25.80
C MET A 105 -0.99 -14.16 -26.87
N PRO A 106 -1.73 -15.22 -27.25
CA PRO A 106 -1.29 -16.19 -28.27
C PRO A 106 -1.42 -15.63 -29.70
N MET A 107 -1.00 -14.38 -29.90
CA MET A 107 -1.19 -13.60 -31.12
C MET A 107 0.09 -12.82 -31.43
N PRO A 108 0.58 -12.82 -32.70
CA PRO A 108 1.71 -11.99 -33.08
C PRO A 108 1.43 -10.50 -32.86
N ASN A 109 2.42 -9.74 -32.37
CA ASN A 109 2.26 -8.30 -32.09
C ASN A 109 1.74 -7.48 -33.29
N ALA A 110 2.17 -7.82 -34.51
CA ALA A 110 1.68 -7.16 -35.72
C ALA A 110 0.16 -7.35 -35.93
N MET A 111 -0.37 -8.51 -35.54
CA MET A 111 -1.80 -8.78 -35.59
C MET A 111 -2.52 -8.15 -34.40
N ALA A 112 -1.91 -8.13 -33.22
CA ALA A 112 -2.46 -7.47 -32.04
C ALA A 112 -2.63 -5.95 -32.23
N ALA A 113 -1.84 -5.34 -33.11
CA ALA A 113 -1.94 -3.92 -33.44
C ALA A 113 -3.10 -3.56 -34.40
N LEU A 114 -3.87 -4.55 -34.86
CA LEU A 114 -5.02 -4.28 -35.73
C LEU A 114 -6.13 -3.54 -34.95
N PRO A 115 -6.86 -2.61 -35.60
CA PRO A 115 -7.96 -1.91 -34.96
C PRO A 115 -9.01 -2.87 -34.38
N GLY A 116 -9.39 -2.66 -33.12
CA GLY A 116 -10.41 -3.46 -32.42
C GLY A 116 -9.86 -4.68 -31.66
N MET A 117 -8.57 -4.99 -31.77
CA MET A 117 -7.96 -6.13 -31.06
C MET A 117 -8.01 -6.00 -29.55
N ASP A 118 -7.82 -4.79 -29.00
CA ASP A 118 -7.95 -4.55 -27.55
C ASP A 118 -9.37 -4.86 -27.06
N SER A 119 -10.39 -4.49 -27.83
CA SER A 119 -11.79 -4.78 -27.49
C SER A 119 -12.09 -6.28 -27.56
N MET A 120 -11.49 -6.99 -28.52
CA MET A 120 -11.60 -8.46 -28.60
C MET A 120 -10.89 -9.13 -27.41
N ALA A 121 -9.69 -8.67 -27.08
CA ALA A 121 -8.92 -9.18 -25.95
C ALA A 121 -9.65 -8.94 -24.62
N THR A 122 -10.20 -7.74 -24.44
CA THR A 122 -11.02 -7.36 -23.28
C THR A 122 -12.23 -8.30 -23.13
N LYS A 123 -13.03 -8.48 -24.20
CA LYS A 123 -14.18 -9.40 -24.18
C LYS A 123 -13.79 -10.84 -23.89
N MET A 124 -12.66 -11.30 -24.43
CA MET A 124 -12.16 -12.64 -24.15
C MET A 124 -11.79 -12.81 -22.66
N MET A 125 -11.20 -11.77 -22.07
CA MET A 125 -10.85 -11.76 -20.65
C MET A 125 -12.09 -11.69 -19.76
N GLU A 126 -13.02 -10.76 -20.02
CA GLU A 126 -14.30 -10.64 -19.31
C GLU A 126 -15.06 -11.97 -19.29
N ARG A 127 -15.13 -12.65 -20.45
CA ARG A 127 -15.77 -13.96 -20.54
C ARG A 127 -15.10 -15.01 -19.66
N LYS A 128 -13.75 -15.03 -19.61
CA LYS A 128 -13.02 -15.97 -18.74
C LYS A 128 -13.22 -15.64 -17.26
N ILE A 129 -13.32 -14.37 -16.90
CA ILE A 129 -13.61 -13.93 -15.53
C ILE A 129 -15.00 -14.45 -15.13
N GLU A 130 -16.00 -14.22 -15.98
CA GLU A 130 -17.38 -14.70 -15.77
C GLU A 130 -17.46 -16.24 -15.69
N GLU A 131 -16.83 -16.96 -16.61
CA GLU A 131 -16.82 -18.43 -16.66
C GLU A 131 -16.16 -19.06 -15.42
N ASN A 132 -15.20 -18.37 -14.79
CA ASN A 132 -14.53 -18.85 -13.58
C ASN A 132 -15.19 -18.35 -12.29
N GLY A 133 -16.25 -17.54 -12.37
CA GLY A 133 -16.90 -16.95 -11.20
C GLY A 133 -16.01 -15.99 -10.41
N THR A 134 -15.05 -15.35 -11.07
CA THR A 134 -14.20 -14.34 -10.45
C THR A 134 -15.02 -13.07 -10.23
N ALA A 135 -14.89 -12.46 -9.06
CA ALA A 135 -15.52 -11.18 -8.75
C ALA A 135 -15.17 -10.10 -9.79
N THR A 136 -16.07 -9.16 -10.01
CA THR A 136 -15.84 -7.97 -10.83
C THR A 136 -14.91 -6.99 -10.11
N ILE A 137 -14.35 -6.03 -10.84
CA ILE A 137 -13.52 -4.98 -10.24
C ILE A 137 -14.30 -4.17 -9.21
N GLU A 138 -15.56 -3.84 -9.51
CA GLU A 138 -16.45 -3.12 -8.59
C GLU A 138 -16.69 -3.93 -7.30
N GLU A 139 -17.03 -5.22 -7.40
CA GLU A 139 -17.20 -6.08 -6.22
C GLU A 139 -15.90 -6.20 -5.40
N LEU A 140 -14.74 -6.24 -6.06
CA LEU A 140 -13.45 -6.30 -5.36
C LEU A 140 -13.12 -4.99 -4.64
N ILE A 141 -13.48 -3.83 -5.21
CA ILE A 141 -13.34 -2.52 -4.56
C ILE A 141 -14.24 -2.46 -3.33
N ASP A 142 -15.52 -2.82 -3.50
CA ASP A 142 -16.50 -2.83 -2.41
C ASP A 142 -16.03 -3.74 -1.26
N VAL A 143 -15.60 -4.97 -1.59
CA VAL A 143 -15.05 -5.91 -0.59
C VAL A 143 -13.81 -5.35 0.09
N SER A 144 -12.89 -4.72 -0.65
CA SER A 144 -11.72 -4.08 -0.07
C SER A 144 -12.10 -3.01 0.95
N ILE A 145 -13.03 -2.11 0.60
CA ILE A 145 -13.49 -1.04 1.49
C ILE A 145 -14.21 -1.63 2.71
N ASP A 146 -15.12 -2.58 2.50
CA ASP A 146 -15.90 -3.24 3.56
C ASP A 146 -15.02 -4.02 4.55
N THR A 147 -13.87 -4.53 4.08
CA THR A 147 -12.89 -5.25 4.91
C THR A 147 -11.83 -4.34 5.54
N GLY A 148 -11.91 -3.02 5.31
CA GLY A 148 -11.02 -2.03 5.93
C GLY A 148 -9.69 -1.84 5.21
N VAL A 149 -9.57 -2.25 3.95
CA VAL A 149 -8.42 -1.88 3.10
C VAL A 149 -8.47 -0.38 2.82
N GLU A 150 -7.36 0.31 3.09
CA GLU A 150 -7.24 1.73 2.77
C GLU A 150 -6.87 1.92 1.29
N LEU A 151 -7.87 2.12 0.44
CA LEU A 151 -7.69 2.45 -0.97
C LEU A 151 -7.38 3.94 -1.11
N GLN A 152 -6.16 4.26 -1.54
CA GLN A 152 -5.64 5.63 -1.62
C GLN A 152 -5.53 6.11 -3.07
N ALA A 153 -6.00 7.32 -3.36
CA ALA A 153 -5.82 8.01 -4.64
C ALA A 153 -4.75 9.11 -4.52
N CYS A 154 -3.66 8.96 -5.27
CA CYS A 154 -2.54 9.90 -5.28
C CYS A 154 -2.97 11.30 -5.75
N GLN A 155 -2.90 12.30 -4.86
CA GLN A 155 -3.31 13.68 -5.14
C GLN A 155 -2.62 14.27 -6.36
N MET A 156 -1.30 14.06 -6.50
CA MET A 156 -0.57 14.55 -7.66
C MET A 156 -1.09 13.97 -8.98
N THR A 157 -1.62 12.74 -8.96
CA THR A 157 -2.21 12.14 -10.15
C THR A 157 -3.61 12.69 -10.41
N ILE A 158 -4.41 12.91 -9.36
CA ILE A 158 -5.72 13.59 -9.47
C ILE A 158 -5.52 14.93 -10.18
N ASP A 159 -4.57 15.74 -9.71
CA ASP A 159 -4.25 17.05 -10.29
C ASP A 159 -3.71 16.93 -11.73
N LEU A 160 -2.83 15.95 -11.98
CA LEU A 160 -2.22 15.75 -13.31
C LEU A 160 -3.23 15.29 -14.37
N MET A 161 -4.21 14.48 -13.97
CA MET A 161 -5.23 13.92 -14.86
C MET A 161 -6.52 14.74 -14.91
N ASP A 162 -6.60 15.83 -14.13
CA ASP A 162 -7.77 16.71 -14.03
C ASP A 162 -9.03 15.93 -13.58
N TYR A 163 -8.88 15.09 -12.56
CA TYR A 163 -9.98 14.33 -11.96
C TYR A 163 -10.61 15.10 -10.80
N ASP A 164 -11.92 14.92 -10.63
CA ASP A 164 -12.64 15.40 -9.45
C ASP A 164 -12.58 14.32 -8.36
N GLU A 165 -12.36 14.71 -7.10
CA GLU A 165 -12.36 13.75 -5.99
C GLU A 165 -13.72 13.05 -5.82
N ASN A 166 -14.81 13.69 -6.23
CA ASN A 166 -16.16 13.11 -6.19
C ASN A 166 -16.42 12.08 -7.32
N ASP A 167 -15.46 11.83 -8.21
CA ASP A 167 -15.57 10.81 -9.25
C ASP A 167 -15.04 9.42 -8.80
N PHE A 168 -14.52 9.32 -7.57
CA PHE A 168 -14.05 8.08 -6.95
C PHE A 168 -15.11 7.45 -6.02
N TYR A 169 -14.99 6.13 -5.78
CA TYR A 169 -15.89 5.41 -4.86
C TYR A 169 -15.83 5.97 -3.43
N ASP A 170 -16.99 5.97 -2.77
CA ASP A 170 -17.11 6.29 -1.33
C ASP A 170 -16.19 5.39 -0.50
N GLY A 171 -15.29 5.98 0.30
CA GLY A 171 -14.30 5.25 1.09
C GLY A 171 -12.88 5.29 0.53
N VAL A 172 -12.69 5.82 -0.69
CA VAL A 172 -11.36 6.13 -1.22
C VAL A 172 -10.75 7.34 -0.50
N VAL A 173 -9.51 7.20 -0.06
CA VAL A 173 -8.75 8.27 0.62
C VAL A 173 -8.02 9.13 -0.42
N THR A 174 -8.33 10.43 -0.46
CA THR A 174 -7.67 11.45 -1.30
C THR A 174 -6.71 12.31 -0.46
N GLY A 175 -6.04 13.28 -1.07
CA GLY A 175 -5.11 14.18 -0.36
C GLY A 175 -3.78 13.56 0.05
N VAL A 176 -3.53 12.30 -0.31
CA VAL A 176 -2.31 11.56 -0.02
C VAL A 176 -1.32 11.62 -1.18
N GLY A 177 -0.03 11.50 -0.89
CA GLY A 177 1.03 11.61 -1.90
C GLY A 177 2.16 10.61 -1.70
N ALA A 178 3.22 10.77 -2.48
CA ALA A 178 4.37 9.87 -2.45
C ALA A 178 5.04 9.77 -1.06
N ALA A 179 5.00 10.84 -0.26
CA ALA A 179 5.54 10.83 1.09
C ALA A 179 4.75 9.88 2.01
N THR A 180 3.43 9.96 2.00
CA THR A 180 2.52 9.06 2.72
C THR A 180 2.72 7.61 2.28
N ALA A 181 2.82 7.36 0.96
CA ALA A 181 3.09 6.02 0.44
C ALA A 181 4.44 5.47 0.94
N LEU A 182 5.49 6.30 1.01
CA LEU A 182 6.79 5.90 1.54
C LEU A 182 6.76 5.61 3.03
N GLU A 183 5.97 6.36 3.81
CA GLU A 183 5.76 6.12 5.24
C GLU A 183 5.08 4.76 5.48
N HIS A 184 3.96 4.49 4.80
CA HIS A 184 3.30 3.18 4.88
C HIS A 184 4.22 2.03 4.44
N MET A 185 4.98 2.22 3.35
CA MET A 185 5.95 1.22 2.91
C MET A 185 7.05 0.97 3.93
N ALA A 186 7.55 2.01 4.61
CA ALA A 186 8.60 1.88 5.63
C ALA A 186 8.14 1.06 6.85
N GLU A 187 6.85 1.09 7.16
CA GLU A 187 6.24 0.34 8.27
C GLU A 187 5.70 -1.03 7.87
N SER A 188 5.60 -1.33 6.58
CA SER A 188 4.99 -2.57 6.10
C SER A 188 5.91 -3.78 6.22
N ASP A 189 5.36 -4.94 6.58
CA ASP A 189 6.04 -6.22 6.46
C ASP A 189 6.20 -6.65 5.00
N VAL A 190 5.24 -6.29 4.15
CA VAL A 190 5.20 -6.65 2.73
C VAL A 190 4.96 -5.41 1.87
N GLN A 191 5.85 -5.14 0.92
CA GLN A 191 5.67 -4.09 -0.09
C GLN A 191 5.62 -4.68 -1.50
N LEU A 192 4.65 -4.26 -2.31
CA LEU A 192 4.53 -4.66 -3.72
C LEU A 192 4.33 -3.45 -4.63
N LEU A 193 4.87 -3.53 -5.84
CA LEU A 193 4.60 -2.59 -6.93
C LEU A 193 3.95 -3.36 -8.08
N VAL A 194 2.77 -2.93 -8.52
CA VAL A 194 1.95 -3.59 -9.55
C VAL A 194 1.73 -2.67 -10.74
#